data_AF-R8XV92-F1
#
_entry.id   AF-R8XV92-F1
#
_cell.length_a   1.000
_cell.length_b   1.000
_cell.length_c   1.000
_cell.angle_alpha   90.00
_cell.angle_beta   90.00
_cell.angle_gamma   90.00
#
_symmetry.space_group_name_H-M   'P 1'
#
loop_
_entity.id
_entity.type
_entity.pdbx_description
1 polymer ?
#
loop_
_entity_poly.entity_id
_entity_poly.type
_entity_poly.pdbx_seq_one_letter_code
_entity_poly.pdbx_strand_id
1 'polypeptide(L)'
;MLYIVIRIKLILIYMKKSNFKIFIQNLDPNQSQILYSLLKVPLYLFIPAWLLWIFTMMLYEGFTLEILKTAANMPLILFMVVMTYYILAFIPAYLCQLFLQKYNFINFFSIITSAVILTTLILSLMCLEFAPIEMIIFFSYFSITFAITYWVLLLRSIKKAEESQNQNFS
;
A
#
# COMPACT_ATOMS: atom_id res chain seq x y z
N MET A 1 -4.20 17.06 -34.63
CA MET A 1 -2.93 16.44 -34.17
C MET A 1 -2.05 17.38 -33.36
N LEU A 2 -1.70 18.58 -33.86
CA LEU A 2 -0.77 19.51 -33.18
C LEU A 2 -1.17 19.85 -31.73
N TYR A 3 -2.47 20.06 -31.49
CA TYR A 3 -3.02 20.37 -30.17
C TYR A 3 -2.86 19.23 -29.14
N ILE A 4 -3.02 17.98 -29.59
CA ILE A 4 -2.83 16.79 -28.73
C ILE A 4 -1.35 16.64 -28.38
N VAL A 5 -0.45 16.82 -29.35
CA VAL A 5 1.00 16.76 -29.13
C VAL A 5 1.46 17.84 -28.16
N ILE A 6 0.95 19.06 -28.27
CA ILE A 6 1.27 20.18 -27.36
C ILE A 6 0.78 19.89 -25.93
N ARG A 7 -0.43 19.33 -25.76
CA ARG A 7 -0.94 18.95 -24.44
C ARG A 7 -0.12 17.82 -23.81
N ILE A 8 0.25 16.79 -24.56
CA ILE A 8 1.10 15.70 -24.06
C ILE A 8 2.47 16.24 -23.65
N LYS A 9 3.06 17.14 -24.44
CA LYS A 9 4.35 17.78 -24.14
C LYS A 9 4.27 18.66 -22.88
N LEU A 10 3.18 19.42 -22.71
CA LEU A 10 2.93 20.24 -21.51
C LEU A 10 2.70 19.38 -20.27
N ILE A 11 1.94 18.28 -20.37
CA ILE A 11 1.72 17.32 -19.28
C ILE A 11 3.06 16.67 -18.88
N LEU A 12 3.88 16.26 -19.86
CA LEU A 12 5.23 15.74 -19.61
C LEU A 12 6.14 16.76 -18.93
N ILE A 13 6.12 18.03 -19.35
CA ILE A 13 6.89 19.11 -18.74
C ILE A 13 6.41 19.41 -17.31
N TYR A 14 5.10 19.33 -17.07
CA TYR A 14 4.49 19.56 -15.76
C TYR A 14 4.79 18.40 -14.78
N MET A 15 4.73 17.15 -15.25
CA MET A 15 5.14 15.97 -14.48
C MET A 15 6.63 15.98 -14.15
N LYS A 16 7.47 16.52 -15.04
CA LYS A 16 8.93 16.55 -14.91
C LYS A 16 9.45 17.44 -13.77
N LYS A 17 8.66 18.38 -13.23
CA LYS A 17 9.22 19.51 -12.44
C LYS A 17 9.21 19.39 -10.91
N SER A 18 8.51 18.45 -10.26
CA SER A 18 8.65 18.34 -8.79
C SER A 18 8.26 17.00 -8.17
N ASN A 19 7.14 16.38 -8.57
CA ASN A 19 6.60 15.22 -7.84
C ASN A 19 6.99 13.85 -8.41
N PHE A 20 7.35 13.73 -9.69
CA PHE A 20 7.67 12.42 -10.27
C PHE A 20 8.99 11.84 -9.76
N LYS A 21 9.93 12.72 -9.38
CA LYS A 21 11.22 12.34 -8.80
C LYS A 21 11.04 11.46 -7.56
N ILE A 22 10.02 11.72 -6.75
CA ILE A 22 9.74 10.95 -5.53
C ILE A 22 9.52 9.47 -5.88
N PHE A 23 8.83 9.16 -6.97
CA PHE A 23 8.52 7.78 -7.36
C PHE A 23 9.70 7.02 -7.96
N ILE A 24 10.61 7.71 -8.66
CA ILE A 24 11.79 7.09 -9.30
C ILE A 24 12.97 7.00 -8.32
N GLN A 25 13.08 7.93 -7.39
CA GLN A 25 14.20 7.99 -6.47
C GLN A 25 14.26 6.73 -5.62
N ASN A 26 15.43 6.10 -5.61
CA ASN A 26 15.71 5.03 -4.66
C ASN A 26 15.78 5.63 -3.25
N LEU A 27 15.00 5.03 -2.37
CA LEU A 27 15.00 5.28 -0.94
C LEU A 27 16.06 4.39 -0.30
N ASP A 28 16.72 4.93 0.72
CA ASP A 28 17.65 4.19 1.56
C ASP A 28 17.10 4.08 2.99
N PRO A 29 15.99 3.32 3.20
CA PRO A 29 15.42 3.14 4.52
C PRO A 29 16.25 2.18 5.35
N ASN A 30 16.30 2.40 6.66
CA ASN A 30 16.83 1.44 7.61
C ASN A 30 15.86 0.27 7.83
N GLN A 31 16.36 -0.87 8.31
CA GLN A 31 15.54 -2.06 8.59
C GLN A 31 14.37 -1.76 9.54
N SER A 32 14.60 -0.90 10.54
CA SER A 32 13.57 -0.45 11.49
C SER A 32 12.46 0.35 10.81
N GLN A 33 12.78 1.16 9.80
CA GLN A 33 11.81 1.93 9.02
C GLN A 33 10.98 1.03 8.12
N ILE A 34 11.60 0.03 7.48
CA ILE A 34 10.91 -1.00 6.70
C ILE A 34 9.93 -1.76 7.60
N LEU A 35 10.42 -2.27 8.73
CA LEU A 35 9.64 -3.05 9.70
C LEU A 35 8.45 -2.24 10.22
N TYR A 36 8.71 -1.02 10.71
CA TYR A 36 7.68 -0.13 11.23
C TYR A 36 6.61 0.15 10.18
N SER A 37 7.03 0.46 8.94
CA SER A 37 6.10 0.83 7.88
C SER A 37 5.21 -0.33 7.48
N LEU A 38 5.76 -1.54 7.30
CA LEU A 38 4.99 -2.75 6.98
C LEU A 38 4.01 -3.13 8.10
N LEU A 39 4.43 -3.08 9.37
CA LEU A 39 3.54 -3.36 10.51
C LEU A 39 2.36 -2.38 10.57
N LYS A 40 2.55 -1.13 10.11
CA LYS A 40 1.49 -0.13 10.15
C LYS A 40 0.53 -0.16 8.97
N VAL A 41 0.88 -0.83 7.86
CA VAL A 41 0.02 -0.88 6.66
C VAL A 41 -1.41 -1.32 6.98
N PRO A 42 -1.66 -2.44 7.69
CA PRO A 42 -3.02 -2.90 7.92
C PRO A 42 -3.82 -1.89 8.74
N LEU A 43 -3.22 -1.24 9.73
CA LEU A 43 -3.89 -0.23 10.56
C LEU A 43 -4.30 1.01 9.76
N TYR A 44 -3.44 1.46 8.85
CA TYR A 44 -3.70 2.62 8.00
C TYR A 44 -4.74 2.35 6.92
N LEU A 45 -4.94 1.10 6.52
CA LEU A 45 -5.99 0.71 5.58
C LEU A 45 -7.31 0.36 6.27
N PHE A 46 -7.23 -0.24 7.47
CA PHE A 46 -8.38 -0.67 8.25
C PHE A 46 -9.30 0.48 8.61
N ILE A 47 -8.76 1.55 9.21
CA ILE A 47 -9.57 2.64 9.75
C ILE A 47 -10.35 3.37 8.63
N PRO A 48 -9.71 3.78 7.51
CA PRO A 48 -10.44 4.43 6.42
C PRO A 48 -11.43 3.50 5.72
N ALA A 49 -11.08 2.23 5.52
CA ALA A 49 -11.98 1.27 4.88
C ALA A 49 -13.24 1.04 5.72
N TRP A 50 -13.09 0.88 7.04
CA TRP A 50 -14.21 0.73 7.96
C TRP A 50 -15.12 1.96 7.97
N LEU A 51 -14.55 3.16 8.04
CA LEU A 51 -15.30 4.42 8.01
C LEU A 51 -16.03 4.62 6.68
N LEU A 52 -15.38 4.37 5.55
CA LEU A 52 -15.99 4.47 4.22
C LEU A 52 -17.14 3.49 4.06
N TRP A 53 -16.97 2.25 4.54
CA TRP A 53 -18.02 1.24 4.48
C TRP A 53 -19.24 1.67 5.29
N ILE A 54 -19.05 2.13 6.54
CA ILE A 54 -20.13 2.65 7.38
C ILE A 54 -20.86 3.80 6.67
N PHE A 55 -20.10 4.76 6.13
CA PHE A 55 -20.67 5.90 5.41
C PHE A 55 -21.49 5.47 4.18
N THR A 56 -20.98 4.52 3.41
CA THR A 56 -21.65 4.01 2.20
C THR A 56 -22.95 3.28 2.55
N MET A 57 -22.95 2.44 3.59
CA MET A 57 -24.15 1.74 4.05
C MET A 57 -25.20 2.72 4.56
N MET A 58 -24.81 3.75 5.32
CA MET A 58 -25.73 4.80 5.77
C MET A 58 -26.36 5.58 4.61
N LEU A 59 -25.62 5.80 3.51
CA LEU A 59 -26.17 6.45 2.31
C LEU A 59 -27.14 5.55 1.55
N TYR A 60 -26.88 4.24 1.49
CA TYR A 60 -27.68 3.30 0.70
C TYR A 60 -28.96 2.86 1.41
N GLU A 61 -28.88 2.56 2.70
CA GLU A 61 -29.99 1.98 3.48
C GLU A 61 -30.63 3.01 4.46
N GLY A 62 -30.08 4.23 4.56
CA GLY A 62 -30.45 5.21 5.58
C GLY A 62 -29.82 4.92 6.94
N PHE A 63 -30.05 5.78 7.94
CA PHE A 63 -29.54 5.53 9.29
C PHE A 63 -30.47 4.59 10.06
N THR A 64 -30.04 3.34 10.26
CA THR A 64 -30.79 2.34 11.04
C THR A 64 -29.97 1.78 12.20
N LEU A 65 -30.67 1.33 13.25
CA LEU A 65 -30.05 0.71 14.43
C LEU A 65 -29.37 -0.63 14.09
N GLU A 66 -29.81 -1.26 12.99
CA GLU A 66 -29.23 -2.50 12.46
C GLU A 66 -27.88 -2.26 11.78
N ILE A 67 -27.71 -1.15 11.04
CA ILE A 67 -26.41 -0.74 10.49
C ILE A 67 -25.41 -0.45 11.61
N LEU A 68 -25.85 0.19 12.70
CA LEU A 68 -24.98 0.44 13.85
C LEU A 68 -24.50 -0.88 14.50
N LYS A 69 -25.39 -1.87 14.63
CA LYS A 69 -25.04 -3.20 15.14
C LYS A 69 -24.09 -3.96 14.20
N THR A 70 -24.34 -3.91 12.89
CA THR A 70 -23.48 -4.56 11.89
C THR A 70 -22.10 -3.87 11.83
N ALA A 71 -22.06 -2.54 11.91
CA ALA A 71 -20.82 -1.77 11.99
C ALA A 71 -19.98 -2.11 13.23
N ALA A 72 -20.61 -2.44 14.36
CA ALA A 72 -19.94 -2.87 15.58
C ALA A 72 -19.37 -4.31 15.48
N ASN A 73 -19.92 -5.16 14.61
CA ASN A 73 -19.43 -6.53 14.38
C ASN A 73 -18.37 -6.63 13.27
N MET A 74 -18.33 -5.65 12.36
CA MET A 74 -17.34 -5.55 11.29
C MET A 74 -15.85 -5.53 11.71
N PRO A 75 -15.46 -5.00 12.89
CA PRO A 75 -14.08 -5.09 13.37
C PRO A 75 -13.55 -6.53 13.41
N LEU A 76 -14.42 -7.53 13.61
CA LEU A 76 -14.03 -8.94 13.65
C LEU A 76 -13.65 -9.47 12.25
N ILE A 77 -14.42 -9.13 11.22
CA ILE A 77 -14.09 -9.49 9.82
C ILE A 77 -12.79 -8.81 9.41
N LEU A 78 -12.66 -7.51 9.69
CA LEU A 78 -11.47 -6.76 9.35
C LEU A 78 -10.23 -7.24 10.15
N PHE A 79 -10.41 -7.70 11.40
CA PHE A 79 -9.35 -8.35 12.18
C PHE A 79 -8.86 -9.64 11.51
N MET A 80 -9.77 -10.46 10.97
CA MET A 80 -9.39 -11.66 10.21
C MET A 80 -8.52 -11.27 9.00
N VAL A 81 -8.90 -10.23 8.25
CA VAL A 81 -8.09 -9.72 7.12
C VAL A 81 -6.69 -9.28 7.56
N VAL A 82 -6.59 -8.57 8.69
CA VAL A 82 -5.30 -8.16 9.26
C VAL A 82 -4.44 -9.36 9.63
N MET A 83 -5.03 -10.40 10.24
CA MET A 83 -4.34 -11.63 10.58
C MET A 83 -3.87 -12.39 9.33
N THR A 84 -4.70 -12.46 8.29
CA THR A 84 -4.32 -13.03 7.00
C THR A 84 -3.11 -12.30 6.40
N TYR A 85 -3.07 -10.96 6.46
CA TYR A 85 -1.90 -10.20 6.02
C TYR A 85 -0.63 -10.58 6.80
N TYR A 86 -0.71 -10.65 8.13
CA TYR A 86 0.47 -10.96 8.94
C TYR A 86 0.98 -12.39 8.74
N ILE A 87 0.08 -13.35 8.53
CA ILE A 87 0.43 -14.76 8.31
C ILE A 87 0.99 -14.98 6.91
N LEU A 88 0.35 -14.41 5.88
CA LEU A 88 0.66 -14.77 4.49
C LEU A 88 1.55 -13.76 3.76
N ALA A 89 1.42 -12.46 4.04
CA ALA A 89 2.04 -11.41 3.23
C ALA A 89 3.17 -10.67 3.94
N PHE A 90 3.11 -10.51 5.28
CA PHE A 90 4.07 -9.69 6.02
C PHE A 90 5.50 -10.22 5.94
N ILE A 91 5.73 -11.48 6.31
CA ILE A 91 7.06 -12.10 6.30
C ILE A 91 7.69 -12.03 4.90
N PRO A 92 7.03 -12.51 3.83
CA PRO A 92 7.66 -12.55 2.52
C PRO A 92 7.81 -11.14 1.91
N ALA A 93 6.91 -10.20 2.21
CA ALA A 93 7.10 -8.79 1.88
C ALA A 93 8.32 -8.20 2.60
N TYR A 94 8.46 -8.42 3.91
CA TYR A 94 9.60 -7.92 4.69
C TYR A 94 10.93 -8.44 4.14
N LEU A 95 11.04 -9.74 3.88
CA LEU A 95 12.24 -10.34 3.30
C LEU A 95 12.56 -9.77 1.91
N CYS A 96 11.54 -9.58 1.06
CA CYS A 96 11.73 -8.98 -0.25
C CYS A 96 12.20 -7.52 -0.15
N GLN A 97 11.66 -6.74 0.78
CA GLN A 97 12.09 -5.36 1.02
C GLN A 97 13.53 -5.30 1.55
N LEU A 98 13.94 -6.19 2.46
CA LEU A 98 15.34 -6.28 2.90
C LEU A 98 16.28 -6.64 1.74
N PHE A 99 15.84 -7.53 0.85
CA PHE A 99 16.59 -7.85 -0.36
C PHE A 99 16.74 -6.61 -1.25
N LEU A 100 15.66 -5.89 -1.55
CA LEU A 100 15.70 -4.66 -2.34
C LEU A 100 16.56 -3.58 -1.68
N GLN A 101 16.53 -3.47 -0.36
CA GLN A 101 17.36 -2.55 0.43
C GLN A 101 18.85 -2.83 0.21
N LYS A 102 19.25 -4.11 0.27
CA LYS A 102 20.65 -4.53 0.09
C LYS A 102 21.26 -4.06 -1.23
N TYR A 103 20.44 -3.92 -2.27
CA TYR A 103 20.87 -3.48 -3.60
C TYR A 103 20.49 -2.02 -3.91
N ASN A 104 20.02 -1.25 -2.92
CA ASN A 104 19.57 0.14 -3.09
C ASN A 104 18.55 0.30 -4.23
N PHE A 105 17.61 -0.65 -4.34
CA PHE A 105 16.56 -0.66 -5.37
C PHE A 105 15.17 -0.36 -4.81
N ILE A 106 15.04 0.08 -3.56
CA ILE A 106 13.74 0.44 -3.00
C ILE A 106 13.27 1.75 -3.63
N ASN A 107 12.32 1.67 -4.55
CA ASN A 107 11.61 2.81 -5.10
C ASN A 107 10.14 2.43 -5.25
N PHE A 108 9.31 3.35 -5.72
CA PHE A 108 7.89 3.09 -5.83
C PHE A 108 7.60 1.87 -6.71
N PHE A 109 8.23 1.81 -7.88
CA PHE A 109 7.97 0.75 -8.86
C PHE A 109 8.47 -0.61 -8.40
N SER A 110 9.62 -0.69 -7.72
CA SER A 110 10.11 -1.96 -7.20
C SER A 110 9.23 -2.49 -6.07
N ILE A 111 8.68 -1.60 -5.25
CA ILE A 111 7.70 -1.95 -4.23
C ILE A 111 6.43 -2.52 -4.86
N ILE A 112 5.83 -1.83 -5.84
CA ILE A 112 4.65 -2.32 -6.55
C ILE A 112 4.93 -3.67 -7.23
N THR A 113 6.05 -3.76 -7.95
CA THR A 113 6.45 -4.98 -8.67
C THR A 113 6.64 -6.15 -7.70
N SER A 114 7.33 -5.92 -6.59
CA SER A 114 7.52 -6.95 -5.56
C SER A 114 6.20 -7.44 -5.00
N ALA A 115 5.25 -6.54 -4.73
CA ALA A 115 3.93 -6.88 -4.21
C ALA A 115 3.14 -7.75 -5.21
N VAL A 116 3.17 -7.40 -6.51
CA VAL A 116 2.54 -8.20 -7.56
C VAL A 116 3.16 -9.60 -7.64
N ILE A 117 4.48 -9.70 -7.71
CA ILE A 117 5.20 -10.99 -7.76
C ILE A 117 4.86 -11.86 -6.54
N LEU A 118 4.92 -11.27 -5.34
CA LEU A 118 4.56 -11.93 -4.09
C LEU A 118 3.13 -12.45 -4.10
N THR A 119 2.20 -11.67 -4.65
CA THR A 119 0.79 -12.04 -4.74
C THR A 119 0.59 -13.24 -5.66
N THR A 120 1.20 -13.20 -6.85
CA THR A 120 1.19 -14.33 -7.78
C THR A 120 1.80 -15.56 -7.12
N LEU A 121 2.93 -15.42 -6.43
CA LEU A 121 3.61 -16.53 -5.76
C LEU A 121 2.77 -17.14 -4.63
N ILE A 122 2.12 -16.31 -3.80
CA ILE A 122 1.22 -16.79 -2.75
C ILE A 122 0.03 -17.55 -3.37
N LEU A 123 -0.60 -17.00 -4.41
CA LEU A 123 -1.72 -17.66 -5.09
C LEU A 123 -1.31 -18.99 -5.72
N SER A 124 -0.15 -19.05 -6.36
CA SER A 124 0.40 -20.29 -6.92
C SER A 124 0.70 -21.33 -5.84
N LEU A 125 1.26 -20.93 -4.69
CA LEU A 125 1.54 -21.84 -3.57
C LEU A 125 0.28 -22.39 -2.89
N MET A 126 -0.83 -21.65 -2.92
CA MET A 126 -2.11 -22.12 -2.39
C MET A 126 -2.80 -23.17 -3.30
N CYS A 127 -2.09 -23.72 -4.30
CA CYS A 127 -2.60 -24.68 -5.30
C CYS A 127 -3.89 -24.21 -5.98
N LEU A 128 -4.09 -22.89 -6.08
CA LEU A 128 -5.14 -22.30 -6.89
C LEU A 128 -4.67 -22.23 -8.35
N GLU A 129 -4.28 -23.37 -8.93
CA GLU A 129 -3.93 -23.48 -10.35
C GLU A 129 -5.11 -23.04 -11.26
N PHE A 130 -6.33 -22.98 -10.69
CA PHE A 130 -7.53 -22.39 -11.26
C PHE A 130 -8.18 -21.39 -10.31
N ALA A 131 -7.40 -20.49 -9.69
CA ALA A 131 -7.99 -19.37 -8.97
C ALA A 131 -9.00 -18.67 -9.91
N PRO A 132 -10.27 -18.51 -9.49
CA PRO A 132 -11.22 -17.73 -10.26
C PRO A 132 -10.60 -16.38 -10.61
N ILE A 133 -10.83 -15.90 -11.82
CA ILE A 133 -10.21 -14.64 -12.28
C ILE A 133 -10.58 -13.49 -11.33
N GLU A 134 -11.76 -13.57 -10.72
CA GLU A 134 -12.25 -12.67 -9.68
C GLU A 134 -11.37 -12.68 -8.43
N MET A 135 -10.90 -13.84 -7.98
CA MET A 135 -9.96 -13.92 -6.85
C MET A 135 -8.61 -13.29 -7.22
N ILE A 136 -8.08 -13.58 -8.41
CA ILE A 136 -6.81 -12.99 -8.87
C ILE A 136 -6.91 -11.47 -8.89
N ILE A 137 -7.98 -10.95 -9.47
CA ILE A 137 -8.27 -9.51 -9.54
C ILE A 137 -8.38 -8.94 -8.12
N PHE A 138 -9.14 -9.59 -7.23
CA PHE A 138 -9.31 -9.14 -5.84
C PHE A 138 -7.98 -9.07 -5.08
N PHE A 139 -7.19 -10.13 -5.08
CA PHE A 139 -5.88 -10.16 -4.42
C PHE A 139 -4.90 -9.17 -5.03
N SER A 140 -4.95 -8.94 -6.35
CA SER A 140 -4.13 -7.93 -7.03
C SER A 140 -4.46 -6.51 -6.56
N TYR A 141 -5.74 -6.14 -6.51
CA TYR A 141 -6.17 -4.84 -5.97
C TYR A 141 -5.74 -4.65 -4.52
N PHE A 142 -5.90 -5.70 -3.71
CA PHE A 142 -5.51 -5.67 -2.30
C PHE A 142 -4.00 -5.46 -2.16
N SER A 143 -3.20 -6.22 -2.89
CA SER A 143 -1.74 -6.12 -2.90
C SER A 143 -1.23 -4.73 -3.29
N ILE A 144 -1.78 -4.17 -4.37
CA ILE A 144 -1.42 -2.82 -4.84
C ILE A 144 -1.77 -1.78 -3.77
N THR A 145 -2.94 -1.89 -3.16
CA THR A 145 -3.39 -0.97 -2.10
C THR A 145 -2.45 -1.01 -0.88
N PHE A 146 -2.03 -2.21 -0.48
CA PHE A 146 -1.05 -2.40 0.58
C PHE A 146 0.32 -1.83 0.21
N ALA A 147 0.78 -2.05 -1.01
CA ALA A 147 2.06 -1.56 -1.50
C ALA A 147 2.12 -0.02 -1.58
N ILE A 148 1.04 0.63 -2.04
CA ILE A 148 0.93 2.09 -2.03
C ILE A 148 0.95 2.63 -0.61
N THR A 149 0.21 2.01 0.30
CA THR A 149 0.18 2.42 1.71
C THR A 149 1.55 2.28 2.36
N TYR A 150 2.22 1.15 2.12
CA TYR A 150 3.58 0.92 2.57
C TYR A 150 4.53 2.01 2.06
N TRP A 151 4.48 2.32 0.77
CA TRP A 151 5.30 3.38 0.16
C TRP A 151 5.12 4.74 0.86
N VAL A 152 3.87 5.15 1.08
CA VAL A 152 3.56 6.42 1.76
C VAL A 152 4.08 6.42 3.20
N LEU A 153 3.90 5.32 3.94
CA LEU A 153 4.39 5.20 5.31
C LEU A 153 5.92 5.23 5.38
N LEU A 154 6.58 4.56 4.45
CA LEU A 154 8.04 4.50 4.36
C LEU A 154 8.61 5.89 4.08
N LEU A 155 8.09 6.60 3.07
CA LEU A 155 8.47 7.97 2.77
C LEU A 155 8.30 8.89 3.99
N ARG A 156 7.18 8.75 4.70
CA ARG A 156 6.91 9.54 5.91
C ARG A 156 7.92 9.22 7.03
N SER A 157 8.31 7.96 7.17
CA SER A 157 9.29 7.53 8.18
C SER A 157 10.69 8.08 7.93
N ILE A 158 11.10 8.14 6.66
CA ILE A 158 12.39 8.69 6.23
C ILE A 158 12.43 10.20 6.48
N LYS A 159 11.43 10.94 5.98
CA LYS A 159 11.36 12.40 6.16
C LYS A 159 11.36 12.81 7.62
N LYS A 160 10.64 12.09 8.48
CA LYS A 160 10.65 12.34 9.93
C LYS A 160 12.04 12.14 10.54
N ALA A 161 12.78 11.13 10.09
CA ALA A 161 14.13 10.89 10.59
C ALA A 161 15.10 12.00 10.15
N GLU A 162 15.00 12.46 8.91
CA GLU A 162 15.77 13.59 8.38
C GLU A 162 15.49 14.90 9.15
N GLU A 163 14.21 15.20 9.41
CA GLU A 163 13.79 16.37 10.19
C GLU A 163 14.33 16.34 11.62
N SER A 164 14.23 15.19 12.30
CA SER A 164 14.75 15.03 13.66
C SER A 164 16.27 15.12 13.74
N GLN A 165 17.00 14.67 12.71
CA GLN A 165 18.45 14.86 12.66
C GLN A 165 18.80 16.34 12.52
N ASN A 166 18.14 17.06 11.60
CA ASN A 166 18.41 18.49 11.37
C ASN A 166 18.18 19.35 12.62
N GLN A 167 17.20 19.01 13.46
CA GLN A 167 16.94 19.71 14.72
C GLN A 167 17.99 19.46 15.81
N ASN A 168 18.70 18.33 15.78
CA ASN A 168 19.76 18.03 16.75
C ASN A 168 21.10 18.70 16.39
N PHE A 169 21.22 19.25 15.17
CA PHE A 169 22.41 19.95 14.68
C PHE A 169 22.27 21.48 14.66
N SER A 170 21.11 22.03 15.07
CA SER A 170 20.83 23.47 15.19
C SER A 170 20.88 23.93 16.64
#